data_AF-A0A6B3G7K5-F1
#
_entry.id   AF-A0A6B3G7K5-F1
#
_cell.length_a   1.000
_cell.length_b   1.000
_cell.length_c   1.000
_cell.angle_alpha   90.00
_cell.angle_beta   90.00
_cell.angle_gamma   90.00
#
_symmetry.space_group_name_H-M   'P 1'
#
loop_
_entity.id
_entity.type
_entity.pdbx_description
1 polymer ?
#
loop_
_entity_poly.entity_id
_entity_poly.type
_entity_poly.pdbx_seq_one_letter_code
_entity_poly.pdbx_strand_id
1 'polypeptide(L)'
;MPDPQSLYEWEPKGLAVVDMALAQESAGLVMLYHFDGYIDAGETGEQIVEGLLETLPHQVVARFDHDRLVDYRARRPLLTFRRDRWASFEAPALEVRVVQDATGAPFLLLSGPEPDVEWERFAAAV
;
A
#
# COMPACT_ATOMS: atom_id res chain seq x y z
N MET A 1 -16.40 0.64 -19.47
CA MET A 1 -15.82 0.67 -18.12
C MET A 1 -14.43 1.28 -18.25
N PRO A 2 -14.05 2.29 -17.44
CA PRO A 2 -12.70 2.85 -17.50
C PRO A 2 -11.66 1.78 -17.16
N ASP A 3 -10.49 1.86 -17.79
CA ASP A 3 -9.40 0.88 -17.67
C ASP A 3 -8.91 0.76 -16.21
N PRO A 4 -8.91 -0.44 -15.60
CA PRO A 4 -8.38 -0.65 -14.25
C PRO A 4 -6.89 -0.29 -14.10
N GLN A 5 -6.08 -0.43 -15.16
CA GLN A 5 -4.64 -0.13 -15.09
C GLN A 5 -4.34 1.35 -14.83
N SER A 6 -5.28 2.25 -15.12
CA SER A 6 -5.13 3.67 -14.79
C SER A 6 -5.41 4.01 -13.32
N LEU A 7 -5.62 3.02 -12.46
CA LEU A 7 -5.71 3.22 -11.01
C LEU A 7 -4.37 3.15 -10.28
N TYR A 8 -3.29 2.73 -10.94
CA TYR A 8 -1.99 2.62 -10.28
C TYR A 8 -0.83 2.89 -11.22
N GLU A 9 0.31 3.22 -10.63
CA GLU A 9 1.59 3.38 -11.32
C GLU A 9 2.61 2.40 -10.75
N TRP A 10 3.44 1.84 -11.63
CA TRP A 10 4.54 0.96 -11.22
C TRP A 10 5.75 1.75 -10.73
N GLU A 11 6.39 1.25 -9.69
CA GLU A 11 7.68 1.72 -9.22
C GLU A 11 8.81 0.87 -9.79
N PRO A 12 9.64 1.40 -10.74
CA PRO A 12 10.61 0.59 -11.47
C PRO A 12 11.61 -0.16 -10.58
N LYS A 13 11.97 0.43 -9.43
CA LYS A 13 12.89 -0.20 -8.48
C LYS A 13 12.27 -1.40 -7.78
N GLY A 14 11.03 -1.26 -7.29
CA GLY A 14 10.32 -2.38 -6.66
C GLY A 14 9.98 -3.48 -7.66
N LEU A 15 9.57 -3.09 -8.87
CA LEU A 15 9.28 -4.03 -9.95
C LEU A 15 10.50 -4.91 -10.28
N ALA A 16 11.69 -4.30 -10.41
CA ALA A 16 12.93 -5.04 -10.68
C ALA A 16 13.29 -6.03 -9.55
N VAL A 17 12.99 -5.69 -8.29
CA VAL A 17 13.20 -6.60 -7.15
C VAL A 17 12.25 -7.79 -7.22
N VAL A 18 10.99 -7.56 -7.57
CA VAL A 18 9.99 -8.61 -7.76
C VAL A 18 10.37 -9.52 -8.93
N ASP A 19 10.75 -8.97 -10.08
CA ASP A 19 11.16 -9.75 -11.25
C ASP A 19 12.36 -10.65 -10.94
N MET A 20 13.33 -10.15 -10.17
CA MET A 20 14.47 -10.94 -9.73
C MET A 20 14.06 -12.08 -8.79
N ALA A 21 13.11 -11.84 -7.88
CA ALA A 21 12.59 -12.88 -6.98
C ALA A 21 11.86 -13.97 -7.76
N LEU A 22 11.00 -13.59 -8.71
CA LEU A 22 10.26 -14.51 -9.58
C LEU A 22 11.17 -15.33 -10.50
N ALA A 23 12.34 -14.79 -10.87
CA ALA A 23 13.33 -15.54 -11.64
C ALA A 23 14.03 -16.65 -10.84
N GLN A 24 14.04 -16.55 -9.50
CA GLN A 24 14.69 -17.52 -8.60
C GLN A 24 13.71 -18.55 -8.01
N GLU A 25 12.45 -18.14 -7.80
CA GLU A 25 11.42 -18.92 -7.13
C GLU A 25 10.25 -19.21 -8.08
N SER A 26 10.12 -20.45 -8.55
CA SER A 26 9.05 -20.83 -9.48
C SER A 26 7.64 -20.86 -8.84
N ALA A 27 7.56 -20.85 -7.51
CA ALA A 27 6.29 -20.89 -6.77
C ALA A 27 5.54 -19.55 -6.77
N GLY A 28 6.20 -18.44 -7.13
CA GLY A 28 5.63 -17.09 -7.05
C GLY A 28 5.70 -16.49 -5.64
N LEU A 29 5.13 -15.29 -5.48
CA LEU A 29 5.11 -14.56 -4.21
C LEU A 29 3.72 -14.59 -3.58
N VAL A 30 3.67 -14.71 -2.26
CA VAL A 30 2.44 -14.50 -1.48
C VAL A 30 2.20 -13.00 -1.34
N MET A 31 0.94 -12.57 -1.44
CA MET A 31 0.52 -11.21 -1.12
C MET A 31 -0.38 -11.19 0.10
N LEU A 32 0.02 -10.45 1.12
CA LEU A 32 -0.82 -10.06 2.24
C LEU A 32 -1.51 -8.74 1.89
N TYR A 33 -2.76 -8.55 2.34
CA TYR A 33 -3.44 -7.28 2.23
C TYR A 33 -4.25 -6.96 3.48
N HIS A 34 -4.25 -5.69 3.86
CA HIS A 34 -5.09 -5.15 4.93
C HIS A 34 -5.30 -3.65 4.69
N PHE A 35 -6.52 -3.18 4.89
CA PHE A 35 -6.88 -1.78 4.68
C PHE A 35 -7.42 -1.16 5.96
N ASP A 36 -7.02 0.07 6.24
CA ASP A 36 -7.60 0.88 7.32
C ASP A 36 -8.93 1.51 6.85
N GLY A 37 -10.04 1.16 7.49
CA GLY A 37 -11.37 1.69 7.17
C GLY A 37 -12.55 0.84 7.64
N TYR A 38 -12.35 -0.47 7.78
CA TYR A 38 -13.37 -1.42 8.23
C TYR A 38 -13.15 -1.89 9.68
N ILE A 39 -14.04 -2.74 10.19
CA ILE A 39 -13.98 -3.25 11.57
C ILE A 39 -12.69 -4.07 11.77
N ASP A 40 -11.73 -3.49 12.49
CA ASP A 40 -10.52 -4.16 12.97
C ASP A 40 -10.52 -4.16 14.51
N ALA A 41 -11.11 -5.20 15.11
CA ALA A 41 -11.27 -5.28 16.55
C ALA A 41 -9.91 -5.38 17.25
N GLY A 42 -9.58 -4.35 18.03
CA GLY A 42 -8.30 -4.27 18.72
C GLY A 42 -7.13 -3.94 17.80
N GLU A 43 -7.38 -3.32 16.63
CA GLU A 43 -6.33 -2.85 15.71
C GLU A 43 -5.38 -3.99 15.30
N THR A 44 -5.91 -5.21 15.13
CA THR A 44 -5.08 -6.41 14.94
C THR A 44 -4.38 -6.38 13.59
N GLY A 45 -5.12 -6.06 12.53
CA GLY A 45 -4.58 -5.95 11.19
C GLY A 45 -3.66 -4.74 11.06
N GLU A 46 -4.05 -3.60 11.63
CA GLU A 46 -3.24 -2.40 11.65
C GLU A 46 -1.89 -2.61 12.36
N GLN A 47 -1.88 -3.21 13.55
CA GLN A 47 -0.65 -3.54 14.28
C GLN A 47 0.29 -4.48 13.50
N ILE A 48 -0.27 -5.42 12.72
CA ILE A 48 0.54 -6.30 11.86
C ILE A 48 1.17 -5.49 10.73
N VAL A 49 0.38 -4.66 10.02
CA VAL A 49 0.90 -3.83 8.92
C VAL A 49 1.99 -2.89 9.43
N GLU A 50 1.74 -2.16 10.52
CA GLU A 50 2.70 -1.26 11.14
C GLU A 50 3.97 -2.01 11.54
N GLY A 51 3.82 -3.13 12.29
CA GLY A 51 4.96 -3.94 12.71
C GLY A 51 5.82 -4.44 11.55
N LEU A 52 5.21 -4.89 10.44
CA LEU A 52 5.95 -5.30 9.25
C LEU A 52 6.70 -4.12 8.61
N LEU A 53 6.06 -2.96 8.47
CA LEU A 53 6.64 -1.79 7.80
C LEU A 53 7.69 -1.07 8.65
N GLU A 54 7.62 -1.17 9.98
CA GLU A 54 8.64 -0.62 10.88
C GLU A 54 9.88 -1.51 11.02
N THR A 55 9.70 -2.83 10.94
CA THR A 55 10.77 -3.78 11.30
C THR A 55 11.47 -4.43 10.12
N LEU A 56 10.78 -4.60 8.98
CA LEU A 56 11.31 -5.31 7.82
C LEU A 56 11.70 -4.36 6.70
N PRO A 57 12.74 -4.68 5.91
CA PRO A 57 13.08 -3.90 4.73
C PRO A 57 12.00 -4.07 3.65
N HIS A 58 11.55 -2.96 3.09
CA HIS A 58 10.53 -2.95 2.05
C HIS A 58 10.77 -1.87 1.00
N GLN A 59 10.18 -2.08 -0.18
CA GLN A 59 10.18 -1.14 -1.29
C GLN A 59 8.82 -1.13 -1.98
N VAL A 60 8.36 0.05 -2.40
CA VAL A 60 7.11 0.18 -3.16
C VAL A 60 7.29 -0.42 -4.55
N VAL A 61 6.30 -1.21 -4.96
CA VAL A 61 6.19 -1.88 -6.27
C VAL A 61 5.11 -1.19 -7.11
N ALA A 62 3.97 -0.85 -6.51
CA ALA A 62 2.90 -0.11 -7.18
C ALA A 62 2.25 0.90 -6.24
N ARG A 63 1.82 2.03 -6.78
CA ARG A 63 1.08 3.09 -6.07
C ARG A 63 -0.28 3.27 -6.68
N PHE A 64 -1.34 3.11 -5.89
CA PHE A 64 -2.69 3.41 -6.34
C PHE A 64 -2.97 4.92 -6.25
N ASP A 65 -3.86 5.40 -7.13
CA ASP A 65 -4.36 6.77 -7.16
C ASP A 65 -5.29 7.03 -5.96
N HIS A 66 -4.68 7.33 -4.81
CA HIS A 66 -5.38 7.66 -3.57
C HIS A 66 -6.25 8.91 -3.72
N ASP A 67 -5.89 9.85 -4.60
CA ASP A 67 -6.62 11.09 -4.82
C ASP A 67 -8.02 10.84 -5.40
N ARG A 68 -8.14 9.74 -6.13
CA ARG A 68 -9.38 9.24 -6.69
C ARG A 68 -10.13 8.28 -5.76
N LEU A 69 -9.40 7.43 -5.04
CA LEU A 69 -9.98 6.32 -4.27
C LEU A 69 -10.38 6.69 -2.83
N VAL A 70 -9.83 7.77 -2.27
CA VAL A 70 -10.02 8.16 -0.86
C VAL A 70 -10.85 9.44 -0.75
N ASP A 71 -11.88 9.40 0.09
CA ASP A 71 -12.66 10.56 0.53
C ASP A 71 -11.93 11.31 1.65
N TYR A 72 -11.23 12.38 1.26
CA TYR A 72 -10.51 13.30 2.14
C TYR A 72 -11.39 14.01 3.19
N ARG A 73 -12.71 14.00 3.05
CA ARG A 73 -13.63 14.57 4.06
C ARG A 73 -14.02 13.54 5.10
N ALA A 74 -14.15 12.27 4.70
CA ALA A 74 -14.44 11.17 5.60
C ALA A 74 -13.22 10.84 6.45
N ARG A 75 -12.03 10.78 5.83
CA ARG A 75 -10.74 10.56 6.49
C ARG A 75 -9.79 11.68 6.14
N ARG A 76 -9.69 12.68 7.04
CA ARG A 76 -8.84 13.86 6.84
C ARG A 76 -7.38 13.51 7.14
N PRO A 77 -6.49 13.54 6.13
CA PRO A 77 -5.08 13.29 6.38
C PRO A 77 -4.45 14.43 7.17
N LEU A 78 -3.43 14.12 7.95
CA LEU A 78 -2.85 15.05 8.90
C LEU A 78 -1.99 16.12 8.20
N LEU A 79 -2.19 17.37 8.64
CA LEU A 79 -1.34 18.50 8.28
C LEU A 79 -0.60 18.96 9.54
N THR A 80 0.73 19.00 9.47
CA THR A 80 1.53 19.53 10.57
C THR A 80 1.73 21.03 10.39
N PHE A 81 1.22 21.83 11.33
CA PHE A 81 1.51 23.27 11.42
C PHE A 81 2.71 23.51 12.34
N ARG A 82 3.72 24.24 11.86
CA ARG A 82 4.90 24.60 12.65
C ARG A 82 5.14 26.10 12.60
N ARG A 83 4.97 26.75 13.76
CA ARG A 83 5.11 28.19 14.02
C ARG A 83 4.12 29.05 13.22
N ASP A 84 4.37 29.21 11.93
CA ASP A 84 3.68 30.13 11.03
C ASP A 84 3.40 29.52 9.65
N ARG A 85 3.75 28.24 9.44
CA ARG A 85 3.57 27.57 8.15
C ARG A 85 3.15 26.10 8.31
N TRP A 86 2.48 25.60 7.29
CA TRP A 86 2.33 24.17 7.07
C TRP A 86 3.70 23.55 6.76
N ALA A 87 4.10 22.55 7.52
CA ALA A 87 5.43 21.94 7.49
C ALA A 87 5.44 20.56 6.84
N SER A 88 4.36 19.80 6.98
CA SER A 88 4.18 18.51 6.31
C SER A 88 2.70 18.21 6.10
N PHE A 89 2.47 17.32 5.15
CA PHE A 89 1.19 16.73 4.80
C PHE A 89 1.42 15.23 4.72
N GLU A 90 0.68 14.47 5.53
CA GLU A 90 0.69 13.01 5.50
C GLU A 90 -0.33 12.57 4.45
N ALA A 91 0.12 12.51 3.21
CA ALA A 91 -0.72 12.03 2.12
C ALA A 91 -1.13 10.57 2.39
N PRO A 92 -2.41 10.21 2.18
CA PRO A 92 -2.80 8.81 2.21
C PRO A 92 -2.02 8.04 1.15
N ALA A 93 -1.59 6.82 1.47
CA ALA A 93 -0.85 5.97 0.54
C ALA A 93 -1.50 4.60 0.50
N LEU A 94 -1.98 4.20 -0.68
CA LEU A 94 -2.46 2.85 -0.97
C LEU A 94 -1.46 2.19 -1.92
N GLU A 95 -0.65 1.29 -1.40
CA GLU A 95 0.56 0.83 -2.11
C GLU A 95 0.74 -0.67 -1.98
N VAL A 96 1.26 -1.27 -3.05
CA VAL A 96 1.84 -2.61 -3.02
C VAL A 96 3.33 -2.47 -2.75
N ARG A 97 3.83 -3.15 -1.72
CA ARG A 97 5.24 -3.18 -1.34
C ARG A 97 5.77 -4.60 -1.45
N VAL A 98 7.02 -4.75 -1.87
CA VAL A 98 7.79 -5.97 -1.65
C VAL A 98 8.49 -5.84 -0.30
N VAL A 99 8.32 -6.82 0.55
CA VAL A 99 8.87 -6.91 1.91
C VAL A 99 9.72 -8.17 1.99
N GLN A 100 10.84 -8.12 2.71
CA GLN A 100 11.64 -9.32 2.98
C GLN A 100 11.47 -9.72 4.44
N ASP A 101 11.15 -10.99 4.70
CA ASP A 101 11.02 -11.51 6.06
C ASP A 101 12.39 -11.67 6.76
N ALA A 102 12.38 -12.18 7.99
CA ALA A 102 13.61 -12.39 8.77
C ALA A 102 14.58 -13.41 8.13
N THR A 103 14.14 -14.23 7.19
CA THR A 103 14.96 -15.17 6.42
C THR A 103 15.46 -14.58 5.10
N GLY A 104 15.01 -13.37 4.75
CA GLY A 104 15.26 -12.72 3.47
C GLY A 104 14.29 -13.16 2.36
N ALA A 105 13.29 -13.97 2.67
CA ALA A 105 12.30 -14.40 1.69
C ALA A 105 11.35 -13.24 1.34
N PRO A 106 11.17 -12.92 0.05
CA PRO A 106 10.30 -11.83 -0.36
C PRO A 106 8.82 -12.23 -0.33
N PHE A 107 7.97 -11.30 0.07
CA PHE A 107 6.51 -11.37 -0.08
C PHE A 107 5.96 -9.97 -0.41
N LEU A 108 4.72 -9.90 -0.87
CA LEU A 108 4.04 -8.65 -1.19
C LEU A 108 3.11 -8.23 -0.05
N LEU A 109 3.00 -6.93 0.17
CA LEU A 109 2.07 -6.32 1.12
C LEU A 109 1.32 -5.19 0.43
N LEU A 110 0.00 -5.34 0.29
CA LEU A 110 -0.92 -4.29 -0.15
C LEU A 110 -1.57 -3.65 1.08
N SER A 111 -1.27 -2.39 1.34
CA SER A 111 -1.79 -1.70 2.54
C SER A 111 -2.01 -0.21 2.30
N GLY A 112 -2.84 0.39 3.14
CA GLY A 112 -3.25 1.78 3.05
C GLY A 112 -4.70 2.00 3.51
N PRO A 113 -5.27 3.20 3.28
CA PRO A 113 -6.68 3.43 3.51
C PRO A 113 -7.53 2.56 2.58
N GLU A 114 -8.60 1.97 3.10
CA GLU A 114 -9.61 1.26 2.31
C GLU A 114 -10.20 2.18 1.25
N PRO A 115 -10.31 1.80 -0.04
CA PRO A 115 -10.97 2.64 -1.03
C PRO A 115 -12.42 2.97 -0.65
N ASP A 116 -12.83 4.24 -0.72
CA ASP A 116 -14.22 4.65 -0.50
C ASP A 116 -15.11 4.40 -1.73
N VAL A 117 -14.50 4.37 -2.92
CA VAL A 117 -15.18 4.34 -4.21
C VAL A 117 -14.50 3.39 -5.20
N GLU A 118 -15.21 3.08 -6.29
CA GLU A 118 -14.68 2.30 -7.43
C GLU A 118 -14.19 0.88 -7.11
N TRP A 119 -14.78 0.22 -6.10
CA TRP A 119 -14.42 -1.14 -5.65
C TRP A 119 -14.29 -2.19 -6.77
N GLU A 120 -15.25 -2.25 -7.70
CA GLU A 120 -15.20 -3.20 -8.84
C GLU A 120 -13.96 -2.97 -9.72
N ARG A 121 -13.57 -1.71 -9.89
CA ARG A 121 -12.42 -1.34 -10.70
C ARG A 121 -11.12 -1.52 -9.93
N PHE A 122 -11.11 -1.21 -8.63
CA PHE A 122 -9.99 -1.48 -7.74
C PHE A 122 -9.70 -2.98 -7.68
N ALA A 123 -10.72 -3.82 -7.46
CA ALA A 123 -10.59 -5.27 -7.43
C ALA A 123 -10.12 -5.87 -8.77
N ALA A 124 -10.46 -5.24 -9.91
CA ALA A 124 -9.95 -5.65 -11.22
C ALA A 124 -8.52 -5.15 -11.51
N ALA A 125 -8.02 -4.17 -10.75
CA ALA A 125 -6.68 -3.61 -10.87
C ALA A 125 -5.67 -4.36 -9.98
N VAL A 126 -6.13 -4.91 -8.86
CA VAL A 126 -5.38 -5.83 -7.98
C VAL A 126 -5.19 -7.18 -8.66
#